data_AF-A0A527ZCD3-F1
#
_entry.id   AF-A0A527ZCD3-F1
#
_cell.length_a   1.000
_cell.length_b   1.000
_cell.length_c   1.000
_cell.angle_alpha   90.00
_cell.angle_beta   90.00
_cell.angle_gamma   90.00
#
_symmetry.space_group_name_H-M   'P 1'
#
loop_
_entity.id
_entity.type
_entity.pdbx_description
1 polymer ?
#
loop_
_entity_poly.entity_id
_entity_poly.type
_entity_poly.pdbx_seq_one_letter_code
_entity_poly.pdbx_strand_id
1 'polypeptide(L)'
;VRPDFIVGDRFGMSASAALTETAIGLLIGMGYTVAHNKPYAGGFITEHYGRPVRHLHALQIEVNRGIYMNERTFQKSAGFDALADDLAQFSADLMAMPDHNFIDLPLAAE
;
A
#
# COMPACT_ATOMS: atom_id res chain seq x y z
N VAL A 1 6.70 3.96 -18.23
CA VAL A 1 7.33 4.60 -17.05
C VAL A 1 7.21 3.61 -15.89
N ARG A 2 8.23 3.45 -15.04
CA ARG A 2 8.10 2.62 -13.82
C ARG A 2 7.30 3.43 -12.80
N PRO A 3 6.26 2.86 -12.16
CA PRO A 3 5.51 3.57 -11.12
C PRO A 3 6.44 3.87 -9.93
N ASP A 4 6.13 4.92 -9.20
CA ASP A 4 6.83 5.28 -7.96
C ASP A 4 6.51 4.28 -6.85
N PHE A 5 5.26 3.81 -6.82
CA PHE A 5 4.79 2.79 -5.88
C PHE A 5 4.04 1.65 -6.55
N ILE A 6 4.14 0.45 -5.97
CA ILE A 6 3.22 -0.66 -6.27
C ILE A 6 2.56 -1.07 -4.96
N VAL A 7 1.23 -1.05 -4.94
CA VAL A 7 0.43 -1.58 -3.84
C VAL A 7 -0.01 -2.99 -4.19
N GLY A 8 0.33 -3.96 -3.34
CA GLY A 8 -0.01 -5.37 -3.48
C GLY A 8 -0.94 -5.85 -2.36
N ASP A 9 -2.11 -6.36 -2.72
CA ASP A 9 -3.11 -6.93 -1.79
C ASP A 9 -3.47 -8.38 -2.11
N ARG A 10 -2.59 -9.03 -2.88
CA ARG A 10 -2.72 -10.41 -3.35
C ARG A 10 -4.02 -10.61 -4.15
N PHE A 11 -4.37 -9.63 -4.99
CA PHE A 11 -5.62 -9.56 -5.76
C PHE A 11 -6.87 -9.57 -4.87
N GLY A 12 -6.84 -8.79 -3.79
CA GLY A 12 -7.92 -8.70 -2.81
C GLY A 12 -7.97 -9.84 -1.79
N MET A 13 -7.04 -10.78 -1.83
CA MET A 13 -7.03 -11.93 -0.91
C MET A 13 -6.38 -11.63 0.44
N SER A 14 -5.51 -10.61 0.53
CA SER A 14 -4.77 -10.31 1.76
C SER A 14 -5.26 -9.08 2.52
N ALA A 15 -6.07 -8.20 1.91
CA ALA A 15 -6.62 -6.99 2.53
C ALA A 15 -8.05 -6.70 2.01
N SER A 16 -8.78 -5.82 2.72
CA SER A 16 -10.08 -5.34 2.24
C SER A 16 -9.89 -4.34 1.08
N ALA A 17 -10.86 -4.27 0.18
CA ALA A 17 -10.83 -3.30 -0.92
C ALA A 17 -10.70 -1.86 -0.42
N ALA A 18 -11.43 -1.49 0.64
CA ALA A 18 -11.39 -0.15 1.22
C ALA A 18 -9.98 0.23 1.71
N LEU A 19 -9.24 -0.71 2.34
CA LEU A 19 -7.86 -0.47 2.77
C LEU A 19 -6.93 -0.26 1.57
N THR A 20 -7.03 -1.11 0.56
CA THR A 20 -6.24 -1.00 -0.68
C THR A 20 -6.52 0.32 -1.40
N GLU A 21 -7.78 0.66 -1.61
CA GLU A 21 -8.20 1.86 -2.32
C GLU A 21 -7.76 3.14 -1.59
N THR A 22 -7.86 3.15 -0.27
CA THR A 22 -7.38 4.28 0.54
C THR A 22 -5.86 4.43 0.44
N ALA A 23 -5.11 3.32 0.54
CA ALA A 23 -3.66 3.36 0.38
C ALA A 23 -3.24 3.91 -0.99
N ILE A 24 -3.88 3.46 -2.06
CA ILE A 24 -3.63 3.96 -3.43
C ILE A 24 -3.99 5.44 -3.53
N GLY A 25 -5.16 5.83 -3.00
CA GLY A 25 -5.66 7.21 -3.05
C GLY A 25 -4.75 8.20 -2.32
N LEU A 26 -4.24 7.83 -1.14
CA LEU A 26 -3.31 8.66 -0.37
C LEU A 26 -2.00 8.90 -1.15
N LEU A 27 -1.39 7.84 -1.68
CA LEU A 27 -0.14 7.95 -2.45
C LEU A 27 -0.34 8.78 -3.73
N ILE A 28 -1.45 8.58 -4.45
CA ILE A 28 -1.78 9.40 -5.62
C ILE A 28 -2.00 10.86 -5.20
N GLY A 29 -2.68 11.11 -4.08
CA GLY A 29 -2.93 12.44 -3.53
C GLY A 29 -1.64 13.19 -3.14
N MET A 30 -0.60 12.45 -2.75
CA MET A 30 0.76 12.98 -2.52
C MET A 30 1.54 13.25 -3.82
N GLY A 31 0.98 12.90 -4.98
CA GLY A 31 1.56 13.17 -6.30
C GLY A 31 2.34 12.01 -6.90
N TYR A 32 2.29 10.81 -6.30
CA TYR A 32 3.01 9.64 -6.80
C TYR A 32 2.25 8.89 -7.90
N THR A 33 3.00 8.27 -8.82
CA THR A 33 2.44 7.28 -9.73
C THR A 33 2.35 5.92 -9.04
N VAL A 34 1.16 5.33 -9.02
CA VAL A 34 0.89 4.07 -8.28
C VAL A 34 0.37 3.01 -9.24
N ALA A 35 0.94 1.80 -9.16
CA ALA A 35 0.38 0.61 -9.78
C ALA A 35 -0.23 -0.33 -8.74
N HIS A 36 -1.20 -1.13 -9.14
CA HIS A 36 -1.85 -2.11 -8.28
C HIS A 36 -1.53 -3.53 -8.76
N ASN A 37 -1.03 -4.35 -7.85
CA ASN A 37 -0.72 -5.76 -8.02
C ASN A 37 0.24 -6.15 -9.17
N LYS A 38 0.89 -5.20 -9.84
CA LYS A 38 1.75 -5.46 -11.00
C LYS A 38 3.04 -4.66 -10.95
N PRO A 39 4.19 -5.30 -11.24
CA PRO A 39 4.41 -6.75 -11.40
C PRO A 39 4.31 -7.55 -10.08
N TYR A 40 4.18 -6.87 -8.94
CA TYR A 40 4.17 -7.51 -7.62
C TYR A 40 2.78 -7.38 -6.99
N ALA A 41 2.10 -8.51 -6.83
CA ALA A 41 0.79 -8.58 -6.18
C ALA A 41 0.88 -8.70 -4.65
N GLY A 42 2.06 -8.97 -4.11
CA GLY A 42 2.23 -9.44 -2.74
C GLY A 42 2.92 -10.79 -2.71
N GLY A 43 3.81 -10.98 -1.73
CA GLY A 43 4.58 -12.21 -1.52
C GLY A 43 4.09 -13.06 -0.34
N PHE A 44 5.04 -13.79 0.26
CA PHE A 44 4.79 -14.70 1.37
C PHE A 44 4.08 -14.02 2.55
N ILE A 45 4.46 -12.79 2.92
CA ILE A 45 3.86 -12.09 4.06
C ILE A 45 2.37 -11.81 3.83
N THR A 46 2.01 -11.22 2.69
CA THR A 46 0.62 -10.94 2.34
C THR A 46 -0.20 -12.23 2.22
N GLU A 47 0.37 -13.28 1.63
CA GLU A 47 -0.30 -14.58 1.52
C GLU A 47 -0.51 -15.28 2.88
N HIS A 48 0.49 -15.24 3.75
CA HIS A 48 0.46 -16.00 4.99
C HIS A 48 -0.34 -15.27 6.09
N TYR A 49 -0.19 -13.96 6.20
CA TYR A 49 -0.75 -13.18 7.32
C TYR A 49 -2.03 -12.42 6.96
N GLY A 50 -2.30 -12.18 5.67
CA GLY A 50 -3.56 -11.60 5.22
C GLY A 50 -4.72 -12.59 5.40
N ARG A 51 -5.64 -12.30 6.30
CA ARG A 51 -6.89 -13.05 6.53
C ARG A 51 -8.04 -12.05 6.72
N PRO A 52 -8.51 -11.36 5.65
CA PRO A 52 -9.54 -10.33 5.78
C PRO A 52 -10.81 -10.81 6.49
N VAL A 53 -11.23 -12.06 6.25
CA VAL A 53 -12.37 -12.71 6.94
C VAL A 53 -12.19 -12.80 8.46
N ARG A 54 -10.95 -12.77 8.96
CA ARG A 54 -10.60 -12.74 10.38
C ARG A 54 -10.14 -11.35 10.84
N HIS A 55 -10.45 -10.31 10.07
CA HIS A 55 -10.06 -8.92 10.31
C HIS A 55 -8.54 -8.70 10.42
N LEU A 56 -7.76 -9.53 9.72
CA LEU A 56 -6.32 -9.36 9.59
C LEU A 56 -6.00 -8.97 8.15
N HIS A 57 -5.50 -7.76 7.95
CA HIS A 57 -5.23 -7.22 6.62
C HIS A 57 -3.73 -7.02 6.44
N ALA A 58 -3.22 -7.40 5.27
CA ALA A 58 -1.82 -7.26 4.90
C ALA A 58 -1.72 -6.66 3.50
N LEU A 59 -1.04 -5.52 3.41
CA LEU A 59 -0.64 -4.87 2.16
C LEU A 59 0.88 -4.94 2.00
N GLN A 60 1.33 -5.03 0.76
CA GLN A 60 2.71 -4.84 0.37
C GLN A 60 2.85 -3.49 -0.33
N ILE A 61 3.77 -2.66 0.14
CA ILE A 61 4.08 -1.35 -0.45
C ILE A 61 5.50 -1.41 -1.01
N GLU A 62 5.62 -1.45 -2.33
CA GLU A 62 6.91 -1.41 -3.03
C GLU A 62 7.24 0.03 -3.41
N VAL A 63 8.47 0.46 -3.15
CA VAL A 63 8.93 1.81 -3.49
C VAL A 63 10.01 1.74 -4.57
N ASN A 64 9.84 2.53 -5.62
CA ASN A 64 10.83 2.66 -6.69
C ASN A 64 12.12 3.28 -6.15
N ARG A 65 13.23 2.53 -6.20
CA ARG A 65 14.52 2.97 -5.65
C ARG A 65 15.01 4.30 -6.23
N GLY A 66 14.67 4.59 -7.49
CA GLY A 66 15.05 5.82 -8.17
C GLY A 66 14.53 7.11 -7.52
N ILE A 67 13.48 7.06 -6.69
CA ILE A 67 12.94 8.28 -6.04
C ILE A 67 13.69 8.66 -4.76
N TYR A 68 14.44 7.74 -4.14
CA TYR A 68 15.07 7.98 -2.83
C TYR A 68 16.55 7.61 -2.73
N MET A 69 17.10 6.89 -3.70
CA MET A 69 18.53 6.56 -3.70
C MET A 69 19.11 6.41 -5.10
N ASN A 70 20.43 6.57 -5.20
CA ASN A 70 21.18 6.17 -6.37
C ASN A 70 21.31 4.64 -6.40
N GLU A 71 20.70 3.98 -7.39
CA GLU A 71 20.68 2.52 -7.48
C GLU A 71 22.05 1.85 -7.67
N ARG A 72 23.07 2.61 -8.08
CA ARG A 72 24.44 2.08 -8.27
C ARG A 72 25.29 2.22 -7.02
N THR A 73 25.18 3.35 -6.32
CA THR A 73 26.00 3.64 -5.13
C THR A 73 25.30 3.34 -3.81
N PHE A 74 23.99 3.09 -3.83
CA PHE A 74 23.12 2.95 -2.67
C PHE A 74 23.12 4.16 -1.73
N GLN A 75 23.62 5.31 -2.19
CA GLN A 75 23.57 6.55 -1.44
C GLN A 75 22.18 7.18 -1.57
N LYS A 76 21.71 7.78 -0.48
CA LYS A 76 20.47 8.56 -0.46
C LYS A 76 20.51 9.66 -1.52
N SER A 77 19.40 9.85 -2.23
CA SER A 77 19.20 11.02 -3.09
C SER A 77 18.66 12.19 -2.27
N ALA A 78 18.54 13.37 -2.89
CA ALA A 78 17.86 14.51 -2.27
C ALA A 78 16.37 14.24 -1.96
N GLY A 79 15.75 13.24 -2.59
CA GLY A 79 14.36 12.85 -2.34
C GLY A 79 14.16 11.93 -1.13
N PHE A 80 15.24 11.46 -0.49
CA PHE A 80 15.12 10.48 0.60
C PHE A 80 14.32 11.01 1.79
N ASP A 81 14.68 12.19 2.31
CA ASP A 81 14.09 12.72 3.53
C ASP A 81 12.61 13.11 3.29
N ALA A 82 12.32 13.71 2.13
CA ALA A 82 10.95 13.99 1.71
C ALA A 82 10.09 12.73 1.59
N LEU A 83 10.60 11.65 0.97
CA LEU A 83 9.89 10.38 0.92
C LEU A 83 9.65 9.79 2.31
N ALA A 84 10.62 9.93 3.22
CA ALA A 84 10.47 9.42 4.59
C ALA A 84 9.34 10.16 5.33
N ASP A 85 9.26 11.47 5.17
CA ASP A 85 8.17 12.29 5.73
C ASP A 85 6.81 11.91 5.12
N ASP A 86 6.76 11.74 3.79
CA ASP A 86 5.54 11.30 3.10
C ASP A 86 5.08 9.91 3.56
N LEU A 87 6.01 8.96 3.75
CA LEU A 87 5.67 7.62 4.25
C LEU A 87 5.22 7.63 5.71
N ALA A 88 5.75 8.54 6.53
CA ALA A 88 5.27 8.74 7.89
C ALA A 88 3.84 9.29 7.90
N GLN A 89 3.55 10.29 7.06
CA GLN A 89 2.21 10.85 6.89
C GLN A 89 1.24 9.81 6.32
N PHE A 90 1.64 9.07 5.29
CA PHE A 90 0.86 7.98 4.68
C PHE A 90 0.47 6.94 5.72
N SER A 91 1.42 6.52 6.56
CA SER A 91 1.16 5.55 7.63
C SER A 91 0.18 6.09 8.67
N ALA A 92 0.32 7.37 9.05
CA ALA A 92 -0.59 8.02 9.98
C ALA A 92 -2.02 8.12 9.42
N ASP A 93 -2.17 8.55 8.16
CA ASP A 93 -3.48 8.68 7.51
C ASP A 93 -4.16 7.32 7.31
N LEU A 94 -3.39 6.28 6.96
CA LEU A 94 -3.90 4.92 6.85
C LEU A 94 -4.39 4.37 8.20
N MET A 95 -3.68 4.68 9.29
CA MET A 95 -4.10 4.31 10.66
C MET A 95 -5.30 5.12 11.16
N ALA A 96 -5.53 6.31 10.62
CA ALA A 96 -6.69 7.14 10.94
C ALA A 96 -7.96 6.74 10.16
N MET A 97 -7.89 5.71 9.30
CA MET A 97 -9.05 5.20 8.59
C MET A 97 -10.17 4.82 9.56
N PRO A 98 -11.42 5.28 9.31
CA PRO A 98 -12.54 4.89 10.14
C PRO A 98 -12.77 3.37 10.15
N ASP A 99 -13.03 2.81 11.33
CA ASP A 99 -13.25 1.37 11.54
C ASP A 99 -14.36 0.77 10.65
N HIS A 100 -15.36 1.56 10.27
CA HIS A 100 -16.44 1.11 9.40
C HIS A 100 -15.97 0.67 8.00
N ASN A 101 -14.75 1.04 7.59
CA ASN A 101 -14.13 0.56 6.35
C ASN A 101 -13.61 -0.89 6.43
N PHE A 102 -13.60 -1.48 7.63
CA PHE A 102 -13.17 -2.86 7.87
C PHE A 102 -14.33 -3.77 8.30
N ILE A 103 -15.55 -3.23 8.37
CA ILE A 103 -16.75 -3.98 8.71
C ILE A 103 -17.46 -4.36 7.40
N ASP A 104 -17.34 -5.63 7.03
CA ASP A 104 -18.24 -6.21 6.04
C ASP A 104 -19.65 -6.22 6.63
N LEU A 105 -20.51 -5.28 6.21
CA LEU A 105 -21.94 -5.43 6.38
C LEU A 105 -22.32 -6.72 5.64
N PRO A 106 -22.95 -7.72 6.30
CA PRO A 106 -23.36 -8.91 5.59
C PRO A 106 -24.26 -8.48 4.45
N LEU A 107 -23.83 -8.74 3.22
CA LEU A 107 -24.72 -8.72 2.06
C LEU A 107 -25.87 -9.63 2.45
N ALA A 108 -27.05 -9.04 2.64
CA ALA A 108 -28.27 -9.77 2.90
C ALA A 108 -28.40 -10.81 1.79
N ALA A 109 -28.20 -12.08 2.16
CA ALA A 109 -28.55 -13.20 1.32
C ALA A 109 -30.08 -13.32 1.40
N GLU A 110 -30.76 -12.90 0.34
CA GLU A 110 -32.05 -13.48 -0.05
C GLU A 110 -31.80 -14.71 -0.94
#